data_AF-A0A257Q6Q1-F1
#
_entry.id   AF-A0A257Q6Q1-F1
#
_cell.length_a   1.000
_cell.length_b   1.000
_cell.length_c   1.000
_cell.angle_alpha   90.00
_cell.angle_beta   90.00
_cell.angle_gamma   90.00
#
_symmetry.space_group_name_H-M   'P 1'
#
loop_
_entity.id
_entity.type
_entity.pdbx_description
1 polymer ?
#
loop_
_entity_poly.entity_id
_entity_poly.type
_entity_poly.pdbx_seq_one_letter_code
_entity_poly.pdbx_strand_id
1 'polypeptide(L)'
;MNRSAIIGVIVVLIVGFFAVPMIAGGTTNTCQALEKHNVSATASNIAGSTSGIVHDTINNIGQSMASGQVTTSMMAQDHPNTPSVVSCSYYYWKDIL
;
A
#
# COMPACT_ATOMS: atom_id res chain seq x y z
N MET A 1 33.40 2.73 5.96
CA MET A 1 32.14 2.15 6.47
C MET A 1 32.31 0.64 6.57
N ASN A 2 32.17 0.05 7.75
CA ASN A 2 32.44 -1.38 7.96
C ASN A 2 31.42 -2.23 7.18
N ARG A 3 31.87 -3.35 6.60
CA ARG A 3 31.01 -4.25 5.80
C ARG A 3 29.72 -4.65 6.55
N SER A 4 29.81 -4.88 7.86
CA SER A 4 28.66 -5.18 8.72
C SER A 4 27.67 -4.02 8.87
N ALA A 5 28.15 -2.77 8.85
CA ALA A 5 27.29 -1.58 8.91
C ALA A 5 26.50 -1.39 7.60
N ILE A 6 27.15 -1.65 6.45
CA ILE A 6 26.47 -1.61 5.14
C ILE A 6 25.37 -2.66 5.07
N ILE A 7 25.67 -3.89 5.50
CA ILE A 7 24.68 -4.98 5.55
C ILE A 7 23.50 -4.59 6.45
N GLY A 8 23.78 -4.03 7.63
CA GLY A 8 22.73 -3.57 8.55
C GLY A 8 21.80 -2.53 7.92
N VAL A 9 22.35 -1.52 7.24
CA VAL A 9 21.55 -0.48 6.56
C VAL A 9 20.68 -1.09 5.45
N ILE A 10 21.23 -1.99 4.64
CA ILE A 10 20.49 -2.64 3.55
C ILE A 10 19.31 -3.45 4.11
N VAL A 11 19.52 -4.20 5.18
CA VAL A 11 18.46 -5.00 5.82
C VAL A 11 17.34 -4.08 6.34
N VAL A 12 17.68 -2.98 7.00
CA VAL A 12 16.68 -2.02 7.50
C VAL A 12 15.87 -1.42 6.35
N LEU A 13 16.52 -1.06 5.23
CA LEU A 13 15.82 -0.52 4.06
C LEU A 13 14.87 -1.55 3.44
N ILE A 14 15.30 -2.80 3.29
CA ILE A 14 14.46 -3.87 2.74
C ILE A 14 13.26 -4.12 3.66
N VAL A 15 13.49 -4.25 4.98
CA VAL A 15 12.40 -4.46 5.94
C VAL A 15 11.44 -3.27 5.92
N GLY A 16 11.95 -2.04 5.94
CA GLY A 16 11.13 -0.83 5.87
C GLY A 16 10.28 -0.76 4.61
N PHE A 17 10.83 -1.17 3.47
CA PHE A 17 10.12 -1.17 2.19
C PHE A 17 8.84 -2.02 2.22
N PHE A 18 8.87 -3.19 2.86
CA PHE A 18 7.69 -4.07 2.98
C PHE A 18 6.84 -3.78 4.22
N ALA A 19 7.47 -3.43 5.35
CA ALA A 19 6.78 -3.26 6.62
C ALA A 19 5.93 -1.99 6.67
N VAL A 20 6.39 -0.88 6.08
CA VAL A 20 5.65 0.40 6.13
C VAL A 20 4.27 0.31 5.49
N PRO A 21 4.11 -0.21 4.25
CA PRO A 21 2.77 -0.41 3.67
C PRO A 21 1.85 -1.24 4.58
N MET A 22 2.37 -2.33 5.15
CA MET A 22 1.61 -3.21 6.04
C MET A 22 1.13 -2.50 7.32
N ILE A 23 2.03 -1.75 7.97
CA ILE A 23 1.72 -1.01 9.21
C ILE A 23 0.73 0.12 8.93
N ALA A 24 0.99 0.93 7.88
CA ALA A 24 0.16 2.07 7.55
C ALA A 24 -1.23 1.67 7.02
N GLY A 25 -1.32 0.56 6.28
CA GLY A 25 -2.58 0.00 5.81
C GLY A 25 -3.34 -0.85 6.85
N GLY A 26 -2.77 -1.09 8.02
CA GLY A 26 -3.35 -1.95 9.05
C GLY A 26 -3.64 -3.37 8.52
N THR A 27 -2.72 -3.94 7.76
CA THR A 27 -2.89 -5.24 7.09
C THR A 27 -1.57 -6.00 7.01
N THR A 28 -1.64 -7.33 6.94
CA THR A 28 -0.49 -8.21 6.68
C THR A 28 -0.19 -8.39 5.18
N ASN A 29 -0.91 -7.70 4.29
CA ASN A 29 -0.76 -7.80 2.84
C ASN A 29 -0.51 -6.42 2.21
N THR A 30 0.62 -6.26 1.52
CA THR A 30 1.02 -4.99 0.89
C THR A 30 0.10 -4.55 -0.25
N CYS A 31 -0.53 -5.49 -0.97
CA CYS A 31 -1.53 -5.18 -1.99
C CYS A 31 -2.83 -4.68 -1.36
N GLN A 32 -3.22 -5.23 -0.21
CA GLN A 32 -4.37 -4.74 0.54
C GLN A 32 -4.10 -3.32 1.09
N ALA A 33 -2.87 -3.05 1.52
CA ALA A 33 -2.47 -1.72 1.98
C ALA A 33 -2.58 -0.67 0.86
N LEU A 34 -2.10 -1.01 -0.34
CA LEU A 34 -2.23 -0.17 -1.53
C LEU A 34 -3.70 0.07 -1.91
N GLU A 35 -4.55 -0.96 -1.88
CA GLU A 35 -5.98 -0.77 -2.12
C GLU A 35 -6.63 0.16 -1.10
N LYS A 36 -6.38 -0.05 0.19
CA LYS A 36 -6.94 0.79 1.26
C LYS A 36 -6.48 2.24 1.13
N HIS A 37 -5.22 2.47 0.77
CA HIS A 37 -4.69 3.80 0.51
C HIS A 37 -5.43 4.47 -0.65
N ASN A 38 -5.53 3.78 -1.79
CA ASN A 38 -6.23 4.30 -2.97
C ASN A 38 -7.71 4.56 -2.71
N VAL A 39 -8.38 3.70 -1.93
CA VAL A 39 -9.75 3.91 -1.48
C VAL A 39 -9.85 5.19 -0.66
N SER A 40 -8.97 5.38 0.33
CA SER A 40 -9.00 6.57 1.18
C SER A 40 -8.74 7.85 0.39
N ALA A 41 -7.80 7.80 -0.56
CA ALA A 41 -7.51 8.90 -1.48
C ALA A 41 -8.71 9.19 -2.39
N THR A 42 -9.37 8.15 -2.91
CA THR A 42 -10.57 8.29 -3.75
C THR A 42 -11.74 8.85 -2.95
N ALA A 43 -11.97 8.36 -1.72
CA ALA A 43 -12.98 8.87 -0.81
C ALA A 43 -12.76 10.36 -0.52
N SER A 44 -11.51 10.78 -0.32
CA SER A 44 -11.15 12.18 -0.11
C SER A 44 -11.43 13.04 -1.34
N ASN A 45 -11.12 12.54 -2.54
CA ASN A 45 -11.42 13.23 -3.80
C ASN A 45 -12.94 13.36 -4.04
N ILE A 46 -13.73 12.33 -3.74
CA ILE A 46 -15.19 12.36 -3.91
C ILE A 46 -15.86 13.26 -2.87
N ALA A 47 -15.41 13.18 -1.61
CA ALA A 47 -15.97 13.97 -0.52
C ALA A 47 -15.48 15.44 -0.54
N GLY A 48 -14.44 15.75 -1.34
CA GLY A 48 -13.79 17.06 -1.36
C GLY A 48 -13.06 17.42 -0.06
N SER A 49 -12.96 16.47 0.87
CA SER A 49 -12.41 16.62 2.22
C SER A 49 -11.92 15.27 2.71
N THR A 50 -10.85 15.30 3.51
CA THR A 50 -10.29 14.12 4.20
C THR A 50 -11.08 13.73 5.46
N SER A 51 -12.18 14.44 5.75
CA SER A 51 -13.05 14.16 6.89
C SER A 51 -14.51 14.53 6.61
N GLY A 52 -15.46 13.76 7.16
CA GLY A 52 -16.90 14.01 7.08
C GLY A 52 -17.71 12.74 6.80
N ILE A 53 -19.03 12.77 7.04
CA ILE A 53 -19.91 11.59 6.91
C ILE A 53 -19.81 10.92 5.54
N VAL A 54 -19.69 11.71 4.46
CA VAL A 54 -19.57 11.18 3.10
C VAL A 54 -18.22 10.52 2.89
N HIS A 55 -17.12 11.15 3.34
CA HIS A 55 -15.78 10.56 3.33
C HIS A 55 -15.78 9.25 4.13
N ASP A 56 -16.27 9.27 5.36
CA ASP A 56 -16.20 8.13 6.28
C ASP A 56 -17.07 6.97 5.79
N THR A 57 -18.23 7.26 5.18
CA THR A 57 -19.08 6.22 4.60
C THR A 57 -18.40 5.56 3.40
N ILE A 58 -17.88 6.34 2.44
CA ILE A 58 -17.20 5.82 1.26
C ILE A 58 -15.92 5.09 1.66
N ASN A 59 -15.16 5.65 2.60
CA ASN A 59 -13.92 5.08 3.11
C ASN A 59 -14.19 3.77 3.86
N ASN A 60 -15.20 3.69 4.73
CA ASN A 60 -15.53 2.45 5.45
C ASN A 60 -16.00 1.35 4.49
N ILE A 61 -16.88 1.68 3.54
CA ILE A 61 -17.33 0.72 2.51
C ILE A 61 -16.14 0.24 1.68
N GLY A 62 -15.36 1.17 1.14
CA GLY A 62 -14.21 0.83 0.30
C GLY A 62 -13.13 0.06 1.06
N GLN A 63 -12.85 0.41 2.33
CA GLN A 63 -11.87 -0.31 3.15
C GLN A 63 -12.34 -1.72 3.52
N SER A 64 -13.65 -1.92 3.72
CA SER A 64 -14.22 -3.26 3.94
C SER A 64 -14.15 -4.15 2.70
N MET A 65 -14.18 -3.54 1.51
CA MET A 65 -14.06 -4.24 0.22
C MET A 65 -12.61 -4.39 -0.26
N ALA A 66 -11.69 -3.58 0.27
CA ALA A 66 -10.26 -3.64 -0.01
C ALA A 66 -9.65 -4.90 0.60
N SER A 67 -9.64 -6.00 -0.15
CA SER A 67 -9.10 -7.31 0.22
C SER A 67 -7.67 -7.55 -0.30
N GLY A 68 -7.16 -6.63 -1.14
CA GLY A 68 -5.92 -6.77 -1.90
C GLY A 68 -6.06 -7.57 -3.18
N GLN A 69 -7.22 -8.19 -3.43
CA GLN A 69 -7.38 -9.16 -4.51
C GLN A 69 -7.46 -8.51 -5.89
N VAL A 70 -8.03 -7.30 -5.98
CA VAL A 70 -8.15 -6.55 -7.23
C VAL A 70 -6.76 -6.05 -7.64
N THR A 71 -6.05 -5.39 -6.73
CA THR A 71 -4.69 -4.89 -6.96
C THR A 71 -3.69 -6.02 -7.14
N THR A 72 -3.83 -7.15 -6.46
CA THR A 72 -2.99 -8.33 -6.73
C THR A 72 -3.18 -8.81 -8.17
N SER A 73 -4.43 -8.92 -8.63
CA SER A 73 -4.75 -9.37 -9.99
C SER A 73 -4.27 -8.37 -11.04
N MET A 74 -4.48 -7.07 -10.79
CA MET A 74 -4.05 -5.99 -11.66
C MET A 74 -2.52 -5.93 -11.75
N MET A 75 -1.81 -6.03 -10.63
CA MET A 75 -0.34 -6.04 -10.61
C MET A 75 0.24 -7.31 -11.22
N ALA A 76 -0.44 -8.45 -11.11
CA ALA A 76 -0.03 -9.68 -11.79
C ALA A 76 -0.24 -9.59 -13.32
N GLN A 77 -1.22 -8.81 -13.78
CA GLN A 77 -1.43 -8.55 -15.21
C GLN A 77 -0.43 -7.53 -15.76
N ASP A 78 -0.22 -6.41 -15.05
CA ASP A 78 0.69 -5.34 -15.48
C ASP A 78 2.17 -5.71 -15.32
N HIS A 79 2.49 -6.51 -14.29
CA HIS A 79 3.85 -6.93 -13.94
C HIS A 79 3.94 -8.46 -13.78
N PRO A 80 3.74 -9.24 -14.85
CA PRO A 80 3.69 -10.70 -14.77
C PRO A 80 5.01 -11.35 -14.32
N ASN A 81 6.14 -10.64 -14.49
CA ASN A 81 7.46 -11.11 -14.10
C ASN A 81 7.87 -10.70 -12.68
N THR A 82 7.03 -9.95 -11.97
CA THR A 82 7.35 -9.42 -10.63
C THR A 82 6.34 -9.95 -9.62
N PRO A 83 6.78 -10.49 -8.47
CA PRO A 83 5.85 -10.93 -7.43
C PRO A 83 4.93 -9.76 -7.00
N SER A 84 3.62 -10.01 -6.94
CA SER A 84 2.63 -8.96 -6.64
C SER A 84 2.95 -8.20 -5.36
N VAL A 85 3.50 -8.86 -4.33
CA VAL A 85 3.92 -8.22 -3.07
C VAL A 85 4.95 -7.12 -3.30
N VAL A 86 5.92 -7.33 -4.20
CA VAL A 86 6.97 -6.35 -4.53
C VAL A 86 6.38 -5.21 -5.34
N SER A 87 5.58 -5.53 -6.37
CA SER A 87 4.89 -4.53 -7.20
C SER A 87 3.98 -3.65 -6.34
N CYS A 88 3.14 -4.24 -5.49
CA CYS A 88 2.24 -3.51 -4.61
C CYS A 88 3.00 -2.62 -3.61
N SER A 89 4.11 -3.11 -3.04
CA SER A 89 4.93 -2.28 -2.13
C SER A 89 5.54 -1.10 -2.89
N TYR A 90 6.07 -1.34 -4.09
CA TYR A 90 6.64 -0.28 -4.94
C TYR A 90 5.59 0.78 -5.29
N TYR A 91 4.41 0.37 -5.73
CA TYR A 91 3.34 1.31 -6.09
C TYR A 91 2.76 2.02 -4.87
N TYR A 92 2.74 1.39 -3.70
CA TYR A 92 2.42 2.09 -2.44
C TYR A 92 3.39 3.24 -2.18
N TRP A 93 4.70 2.98 -2.23
CA TRP A 93 5.71 4.03 -2.05
C TRP A 93 5.63 5.11 -3.12
N LYS A 94 5.35 4.72 -4.38
CA LYS A 94 5.18 5.67 -5.48
C LYS A 94 3.96 6.58 -5.31
N ASP A 95 2.89 6.11 -4.66
CA ASP A 95 1.67 6.89 -4.45
C ASP A 95 1.81 7.90 -3.31
N ILE A 96 2.70 7.65 -2.34
CA ILE A 96 2.92 8.52 -1.17
C ILE A 96 4.13 9.45 -1.28
N LEU A 97 5.03 9.23 -2.26
CA LEU A 97 6.24 10.05 -2.52
C LEU A 97 6.00 11.02 -3.67
#